data_AF-A0A381XUM4-F1
#
_entry.id   AF-A0A381XUM4-F1
#
_cell.length_a   1.000
_cell.length_b   1.000
_cell.length_c   1.000
_cell.angle_alpha   90.00
_cell.angle_beta   90.00
_cell.angle_gamma   90.00
#
_symmetry.space_group_name_H-M   'P 1'
#
loop_
_entity.id
_entity.type
_entity.pdbx_description
1 polymer ?
#
loop_
_entity_poly.entity_id
_entity_poly.type
_entity_poly.pdbx_seq_one_letter_code
_entity_poly.pdbx_strand_id
1 'polypeptide(L)' 'MDFTGGTLVELNYPTKVDLSLIRSTLDNAGYKGAQVANFGSDREVLIKLTGT' A
#
# COMPACT_ATOMS: atom_id res chain seq x y z
N MET A 1 7.52 -9.97 -19.92
CA MET A 1 6.88 -8.87 -19.18
C MET A 1 6.33 -9.52 -17.94
N ASP A 2 7.12 -9.52 -16.88
CA ASP A 2 6.87 -10.43 -15.76
C ASP A 2 5.89 -9.75 -14.81
N PHE A 3 4.59 -9.94 -15.10
CA PHE A 3 3.54 -9.53 -14.18
C PHE A 3 3.51 -10.52 -13.02
N THR A 4 4.20 -10.17 -11.93
CA THR A 4 4.30 -10.97 -10.69
C THR A 4 3.01 -10.90 -9.87
N GLY A 5 1.85 -11.10 -10.51
CA GLY A 5 0.52 -11.28 -9.89
C GLY A 5 0.25 -10.47 -8.62
N GLY A 6 -0.44 -9.34 -8.76
CA GLY A 6 -0.84 -8.55 -7.60
C GLY A 6 -1.78 -7.41 -7.95
N THR A 7 -2.41 -6.84 -6.92
CA THR A 7 -3.26 -5.66 -7.04
C THR A 7 -2.47 -4.43 -6.63
N LEU A 8 -2.43 -3.43 -7.51
CA LEU A 8 -1.91 -2.10 -7.19
C LEU A 8 -3.08 -1.19 -6.85
N VAL A 9 -3.02 -0.55 -5.70
CA VAL A 9 -4.01 0.42 -5.23
C VAL A 9 -3.30 1.74 -4.97
N GLU A 10 -3.76 2.80 -5.63
CA GLU A 10 -3.29 4.16 -5.42
C GLU A 10 -4.32 4.93 -4.59
N LEU A 11 -3.84 5.61 -3.55
CA LEU A 11 -4.66 6.37 -2.61
C LEU A 11 -4.13 7.80 -2.49
N ASN A 12 -5.05 8.75 -2.49
CA ASN A 12 -4.79 10.17 -2.30
C ASN A 12 -5.46 10.65 -1.01
N TYR A 13 -4.67 11.10 -0.03
CA TYR A 13 -5.17 11.54 1.27
C TYR A 13 -5.29 13.07 1.38
N PRO A 14 -6.28 13.58 2.14
CA PRO A 14 -6.44 15.01 2.39
C PRO A 14 -5.34 15.60 3.30
N THR A 15 -4.56 14.75 3.98
CA THR A 15 -3.46 15.15 4.87
C THR A 15 -2.30 14.17 4.75
N LYS A 16 -1.14 14.55 5.31
CA LYS A 16 0.02 13.67 5.43
C LYS A 16 -0.38 12.33 6.04
N VAL A 17 0.13 11.24 5.46
CA VAL A 17 -0.20 9.88 5.89
C VAL A 17 0.91 9.28 6.76
N ASP A 18 0.54 8.39 7.67
CA ASP A 18 1.49 7.48 8.33
C ASP A 18 1.45 6.10 7.65
N LEU A 19 2.51 5.77 6.91
CA LEU A 19 2.63 4.48 6.23
C LEU A 19 2.65 3.31 7.22
N SER A 20 3.12 3.52 8.45
CA SER A 20 3.19 2.49 9.49
C SER A 20 1.79 2.06 9.90
N LEU A 21 0.88 3.02 10.08
CA LEU A 21 -0.53 2.75 10.39
C LEU A 21 -1.22 1.97 9.27
N ILE A 22 -0.98 2.33 8.01
CA ILE A 22 -1.53 1.62 6.86
C ILE A 22 -1.01 0.18 6.82
N ARG A 23 0.30 -0.02 6.99
CA ARG A 23 0.91 -1.36 7.03
C ARG A 23 0.31 -2.22 8.13
N SER A 24 0.19 -1.69 9.35
CA SER A 24 -0.43 -2.41 10.47
C SER A 24 -1.90 -2.75 10.20
N THR A 25 -2.65 -1.85 9.56
CA THR A 25 -4.06 -2.09 9.19
C THR A 25 -4.18 -3.22 8.19
N LEU A 26 -3.37 -3.20 7.13
CA LEU A 26 -3.34 -4.26 6.11
C LEU A 26 -2.91 -5.60 6.72
N ASP A 27 -1.91 -5.59 7.59
CA ASP A 27 -1.42 -6.79 8.28
C ASP A 27 -2.47 -7.42 9.20
N ASN A 28 -3.24 -6.60 9.92
CA ASN A 28 -4.36 -7.01 10.76
C ASN A 28 -5.55 -7.53 9.95
N ALA A 29 -5.75 -7.00 8.74
CA ALA A 29 -6.78 -7.45 7.80
C ALA A 29 -6.40 -8.73 7.03
N GLY A 30 -5.21 -9.30 7.26
CA GLY A 30 -4.74 -10.54 6.63
C GLY A 30 -3.96 -10.33 5.32
N TYR A 31 -3.73 -9.09 4.88
CA TYR A 31 -2.90 -8.78 3.72
C TYR A 31 -1.41 -8.79 4.10
N LYS A 32 -0.93 -9.96 4.53
CA LYS A 32 0.47 -10.17 4.86
C LYS A 32 1.35 -9.92 3.63
N GLY A 33 2.49 -9.25 3.83
CA GLY A 33 3.43 -8.96 2.75
C GLY A 33 3.00 -7.84 1.79
N ALA A 34 1.92 -7.10 2.11
CA ALA A 34 1.57 -5.89 1.40
C ALA A 34 2.69 -4.84 1.50
N GLN A 35 3.05 -4.25 0.36
CA GLN A 35 4.04 -3.17 0.29
C GLN A 35 3.31 -1.83 0.23
N VAL A 36 3.70 -0.89 1.09
CA VAL A 36 3.09 0.43 1.19
C VAL A 36 4.20 1.48 1.09
N ALA A 37 4.06 2.42 0.16
CA ALA A 37 5.03 3.49 -0.08
C ALA A 37 4.33 4.80 -0.46
N ASN A 38 4.99 5.93 -0.25
CA ASN A 38 4.56 7.18 -0.85
C ASN A 38 4.84 7.20 -2.36
N PHE A 39 4.01 7.89 -3.13
CA PHE A 39 4.18 8.01 -4.57
C PHE A 39 3.91 9.45 -5.04
N GLY A 40 4.96 10.27 -5.15
CA GLY A 40 4.84 11.69 -5.47
C GLY A 40 4.99 12.56 -4.22
N SER A 41 3.95 12.62 -3.39
CA SER A 41 3.92 13.38 -2.14
C SER A 41 3.72 12.52 -0.89
N ASP A 42 3.84 13.13 0.30
CA ASP A 42 3.57 12.49 1.60
C ASP A 42 2.08 12.23 1.87
N ARG A 43 1.22 12.56 0.90
CA ARG A 43 -0.23 12.37 0.89
C ARG A 43 -0.68 11.33 -0.12
N GLU A 44 0.19 10.98 -1.05
CA GLU A 44 -0.05 9.96 -2.06
C GLU A 44 0.58 8.65 -1.61
N VAL A 45 -0.18 7.55 -1.71
CA VAL A 45 0.24 6.23 -1.27
C VAL A 45 -0.01 5.22 -2.36
N LEU A 46 0.99 4.41 -2.63
CA LEU A 46 0.87 3.22 -3.45
C LEU A 46 0.93 1.99 -2.57
N ILE A 47 -0.07 1.12 -2.70
CA ILE A 47 -0.15 -0.17 -2.04
C ILE A 47 -0.04 -1.25 -3.11
N LYS A 48 0.94 -2.15 -2.95
CA LYS A 48 1.04 -3.38 -3.73
C LYS A 48 0.64 -4.56 -2.85
N LEU A 49 -0.46 -5.20 -3.22
CA LEU A 49 -0.91 -6.47 -2.65
C LEU A 49 -0.33 -7.59 -3.51
N THR A 50 0.55 -8.41 -2.94
CA THR A 50 0.98 -9.66 -3.57
C THR A 50 -0.04 -10.72 -3.20
N GLY A 51 -0.60 -11.43 -4.18
CA GLY A 51 -1.54 -12.53 -3.91
C GLY A 51 -0.86 -13.60 -3.05
N THR A 52 -1.52 -14.01 -1.97
CA THR A 52 -1.19 -15.22 -1.22
C THR A 52 -1.48 -16.47 -2.03
#